data_AF-A0A521WK55-F1
#
_entry.id   AF-A0A521WK55-F1
#
_cell.length_a   1.000
_cell.length_b   1.000
_cell.length_c   1.000
_cell.angle_alpha   90.00
_cell.angle_beta   90.00
_cell.angle_gamma   90.00
#
_symmetry.space_group_name_H-M   'P 1'
#
loop_
_entity.id
_entity.type
_entity.pdbx_description
1 polymer ?
#
loop_
_entity_poly.entity_id
_entity_poly.type
_entity_poly.pdbx_seq_one_letter_code
_entity_poly.pdbx_strand_id
1 'polypeptide(L)'
;MKFSEMSFDGNILARGFWLYVWDIRSSARRCLYVGRTGDSSSANASSPFRRIGQHLDDRPKAKANAIARHLRTAGIEPTKCTFKMIGIGPIFPEQTDFARHKIYRDKVAALEHQLAQHLRGRGLEVLGVHSTPKSSPKGDIADILRIVDAQIQ
;
A
#
# COMPACT_ATOMS: atom_id res chain seq x y z
N MET A 1 5.56 -26.61 17.44
CA MET A 1 6.14 -26.01 16.21
C MET A 1 5.06 -25.13 15.58
N LYS A 2 5.41 -23.92 15.10
CA LYS A 2 4.46 -23.07 14.36
C LYS A 2 4.85 -23.09 12.88
N PHE A 3 3.87 -23.19 12.01
CA PHE A 3 4.04 -23.14 10.56
C PHE A 3 3.38 -21.86 10.02
N SER A 4 3.98 -21.25 8.99
CA SER A 4 3.45 -20.07 8.33
C SER A 4 3.79 -20.13 6.85
N GLU A 5 2.83 -19.81 6.01
CA GLU A 5 2.93 -19.87 4.55
C GLU A 5 2.57 -18.52 3.93
N MET A 6 3.19 -18.22 2.79
CA MET A 6 2.84 -17.08 1.95
C MET A 6 2.78 -17.55 0.49
N SER A 7 1.69 -17.24 -0.19
CA SER A 7 1.49 -17.52 -1.62
C SER A 7 1.05 -16.24 -2.32
N PHE A 8 1.56 -16.00 -3.53
CA PHE A 8 1.26 -14.83 -4.34
C PHE A 8 1.44 -15.12 -5.83
N ASP A 9 0.67 -14.40 -6.65
CA ASP A 9 0.80 -14.42 -8.10
C ASP A 9 2.07 -13.66 -8.56
N GLY A 10 2.73 -14.17 -9.60
CA GLY A 10 3.99 -13.62 -10.12
C GLY A 10 3.88 -12.18 -10.64
N ASN A 11 2.70 -11.71 -11.03
CA ASN A 11 2.47 -10.33 -11.47
C ASN A 11 2.91 -9.31 -10.41
N ILE A 12 2.85 -9.67 -9.13
CA ILE A 12 3.28 -8.82 -8.01
C ILE A 12 4.77 -8.44 -8.05
N LEU A 13 5.57 -9.13 -8.88
CA LEU A 13 6.98 -8.86 -9.10
C LEU A 13 7.21 -7.79 -10.17
N ALA A 14 6.22 -7.47 -10.99
CA ALA A 14 6.37 -6.50 -12.06
C ALA A 14 6.61 -5.08 -11.53
N ARG A 15 7.54 -4.37 -12.17
CA ARG A 15 7.92 -3.00 -11.83
C ARG A 15 6.91 -2.01 -12.41
N GLY A 16 6.82 -0.83 -11.80
CA GLY A 16 5.88 0.21 -12.21
C GLY A 16 5.21 0.88 -11.02
N PHE A 17 4.10 1.57 -11.30
CA PHE A 17 3.31 2.26 -10.29
C PHE A 17 2.13 1.41 -9.89
N TRP A 18 2.07 1.06 -8.62
CA TRP A 18 1.07 0.20 -8.01
C TRP A 18 0.38 0.94 -6.87
N LEU A 19 -0.87 0.57 -6.63
CA LEU A 19 -1.49 0.72 -5.31
C LEU A 19 -1.47 -0.63 -4.61
N TYR A 20 -1.42 -0.61 -3.29
CA TYR A 20 -1.65 -1.80 -2.50
C TYR A 20 -2.37 -1.45 -1.21
N VAL A 21 -3.22 -2.37 -0.76
CA VAL A 21 -3.88 -2.32 0.54
C VAL A 21 -3.45 -3.52 1.37
N TRP A 22 -3.05 -3.28 2.60
CA TRP A 22 -2.90 -4.33 3.60
C TRP A 22 -4.16 -4.39 4.44
N ASP A 23 -4.83 -5.54 4.46
CA ASP A 23 -5.86 -5.88 5.45
C ASP A 23 -5.17 -6.61 6.60
N ILE A 24 -5.13 -5.95 7.76
CA ILE A 24 -4.37 -6.37 8.93
C ILE A 24 -5.34 -6.70 10.04
N ARG A 25 -5.26 -7.93 10.55
CA ARG A 25 -6.18 -8.42 11.58
C ARG A 25 -5.40 -8.93 12.78
N SER A 26 -5.75 -8.44 13.96
CA SER A 26 -5.37 -9.02 15.24
C SER A 26 -6.58 -9.67 15.91
N SER A 27 -6.42 -10.29 17.08
CA SER A 27 -7.53 -10.88 17.83
C SER A 27 -8.60 -9.86 18.24
N ALA A 28 -8.25 -8.58 18.33
CA ALA A 28 -9.14 -7.54 18.84
C ALA A 28 -9.52 -6.47 17.81
N ARG A 29 -8.82 -6.41 16.66
CA ARG A 29 -8.89 -5.24 15.78
C ARG A 29 -8.57 -5.60 14.33
N ARG A 30 -9.33 -4.99 13.40
CA ARG A 30 -9.04 -4.96 11.97
C ARG A 30 -8.66 -3.53 11.59
N CYS A 31 -7.57 -3.37 10.86
CA CYS A 31 -7.15 -2.08 10.32
C CYS A 31 -6.53 -2.28 8.95
N LEU A 32 -6.55 -1.22 8.15
CA LEU A 32 -6.02 -1.21 6.81
C LEU A 32 -4.80 -0.31 6.74
N TYR A 33 -3.89 -0.60 5.82
CA TYR A 33 -2.85 0.34 5.40
C TYR A 33 -2.90 0.45 3.88
N VAL A 34 -3.02 1.67 3.36
CA VAL A 34 -2.94 1.93 1.92
C VAL A 34 -1.56 2.46 1.61
N GLY A 35 -0.97 1.96 0.54
CA GLY A 35 0.31 2.41 0.06
C GLY A 35 0.42 2.35 -1.45
N ARG A 36 1.53 2.86 -1.96
CA ARG A 36 1.85 2.82 -3.38
C ARG A 36 3.32 2.57 -3.66
N THR A 37 3.63 2.30 -4.93
CA THR A 37 4.99 2.37 -5.47
C THR A 37 5.19 3.67 -6.28
N GLY A 38 6.41 3.89 -6.77
CA GLY A 38 6.83 5.16 -7.37
C GLY A 38 7.43 6.11 -6.33
N ASP A 39 8.69 5.87 -5.97
CA ASP A 39 9.36 6.60 -4.89
C ASP A 39 9.47 8.10 -5.13
N SER A 40 9.43 8.90 -4.06
CA SER A 40 9.61 10.35 -4.17
C SER A 40 11.05 10.75 -4.47
N SER A 41 12.01 9.89 -4.14
CA SER A 41 13.46 10.13 -4.19
C SER A 41 14.19 9.37 -5.30
N SER A 42 13.48 8.61 -6.14
CA SER A 42 14.09 7.82 -7.21
C SER A 42 13.12 7.68 -8.39
N ALA A 43 13.66 7.60 -9.61
CA ALA A 43 12.88 7.32 -10.83
C ALA A 43 12.46 5.84 -10.96
N ASN A 44 12.94 4.99 -10.05
CA ASN A 44 12.82 3.54 -10.19
C ASN A 44 11.55 3.04 -9.49
N ALA A 45 10.41 3.11 -10.18
CA ALA A 45 9.14 2.62 -9.66
C ALA A 45 9.18 1.09 -9.46
N SER A 46 9.29 0.66 -8.20
CA SER A 46 9.46 -0.76 -7.85
C SER A 46 8.15 -1.55 -7.77
N SER A 47 8.25 -2.86 -7.55
CA SER A 47 7.11 -3.75 -7.33
C SER A 47 6.63 -3.70 -5.87
N PRO A 48 5.35 -4.02 -5.60
CA PRO A 48 4.83 -4.10 -4.23
C PRO A 48 5.47 -5.25 -3.43
N PHE A 49 5.98 -6.31 -4.08
CA PHE A 49 6.68 -7.39 -3.39
C PHE A 49 7.87 -6.90 -2.55
N ARG A 50 8.64 -5.93 -3.08
CA ARG A 50 9.76 -5.33 -2.31
C ARG A 50 9.31 -4.61 -1.04
N ARG A 51 8.03 -4.20 -0.96
CA ARG A 51 7.46 -3.51 0.20
C ARG A 51 7.04 -4.45 1.31
N ILE A 52 6.76 -5.72 1.02
CA ILE A 52 6.32 -6.72 1.99
C ILE A 52 7.31 -6.82 3.16
N GLY A 53 8.58 -7.15 2.87
CA GLY A 53 9.60 -7.27 3.90
C GLY A 53 9.99 -5.93 4.54
N GLN A 54 10.00 -4.85 3.76
CA GLN A 54 10.40 -3.53 4.26
C GLN A 54 9.42 -2.96 5.28
N HIS A 55 8.12 -2.99 4.98
CA HIS A 55 7.09 -2.38 5.82
C HIS A 55 6.92 -3.05 7.18
N LEU A 56 7.27 -4.33 7.26
CA LEU A 56 7.17 -5.15 8.46
C LEU A 56 8.52 -5.40 9.13
N ASP A 57 9.59 -4.75 8.66
CA ASP A 57 10.92 -4.86 9.24
C ASP A 57 10.92 -4.37 10.69
N ASP A 58 11.06 -5.31 11.62
CA ASP A 58 10.96 -5.10 13.05
C ASP A 58 12.28 -4.68 13.70
N ARG A 59 13.38 -4.63 12.92
CA ARG A 59 14.69 -4.24 13.43
C ARG A 59 14.64 -2.84 14.05
N PRO A 60 15.33 -2.58 15.17
CA PRO A 60 15.26 -1.30 15.89
C PRO A 60 15.61 -0.06 15.04
N LYS A 61 16.41 -0.23 13.98
CA LYS A 61 16.87 0.87 13.10
C LYS A 61 16.26 0.81 11.70
N ALA A 62 15.25 -0.03 11.47
CA ALA A 62 14.57 -0.11 10.18
C ALA A 62 13.88 1.23 9.86
N LYS A 63 14.26 1.85 8.73
CA LYS A 63 13.70 3.15 8.30
C LYS A 63 12.48 3.01 7.40
N ALA A 64 12.28 1.85 6.80
CA ALA A 64 11.25 1.58 5.80
C ALA A 64 10.05 0.78 6.35
N ASN A 65 9.86 0.76 7.68
CA ASN A 65 8.90 -0.08 8.39
C ASN A 65 7.56 0.61 8.71
N ALA A 66 6.98 1.30 7.73
CA ALA A 66 5.84 2.18 7.96
C ALA A 66 4.66 1.45 8.63
N ILE A 67 4.33 0.23 8.18
CA ILE A 67 3.24 -0.57 8.75
C ILE A 67 3.56 -0.96 10.20
N ALA A 68 4.73 -1.56 10.45
CA ALA A 68 5.10 -1.98 11.81
C ALA A 68 5.09 -0.80 12.80
N ARG A 69 5.56 0.38 12.36
CA ARG A 69 5.50 1.61 13.17
C ARG A 69 4.07 2.04 13.45
N HIS A 70 3.21 2.12 12.43
CA HIS A 70 1.82 2.53 12.62
C HIS A 70 1.04 1.56 13.52
N LEU A 71 1.26 0.25 13.38
CA LEU A 71 0.66 -0.76 14.26
C LEU A 71 1.07 -0.53 15.71
N ARG A 72 2.37 -0.37 16.00
CA ARG A 72 2.86 -0.11 17.36
C ARG A 72 2.31 1.19 17.94
N THR A 73 2.25 2.26 17.15
CA THR A 73 1.62 3.52 17.58
C THR A 73 0.13 3.34 17.90
N ALA A 74 -0.57 2.44 17.20
CA ALA A 74 -1.96 2.09 17.49
C ALA A 74 -2.11 1.06 18.63
N GLY A 75 -1.02 0.69 19.31
CA GLY A 75 -1.02 -0.32 20.39
C GLY A 75 -1.18 -1.76 19.89
N ILE A 76 -0.94 -2.01 18.60
CA ILE A 76 -1.09 -3.33 17.97
C ILE A 76 0.30 -3.95 17.78
N GLU A 77 0.48 -5.16 18.31
CA GLU A 77 1.72 -5.93 18.16
C GLU A 77 1.76 -6.64 16.79
N PRO A 78 2.69 -6.29 15.87
CA PRO A 78 2.73 -6.86 14.52
C PRO A 78 2.86 -8.38 14.49
N THR A 79 3.61 -8.96 15.44
CA THR A 79 3.80 -10.43 15.51
C THR A 79 2.54 -11.20 15.92
N LYS A 80 1.48 -10.50 16.37
CA LYS A 80 0.17 -11.06 16.71
C LYS A 80 -0.89 -10.81 15.63
N CYS A 81 -0.49 -10.32 14.46
CA CYS A 81 -1.38 -9.99 13.36
C CYS A 81 -1.31 -11.03 12.23
N THR A 82 -2.40 -11.14 11.48
CA THR A 82 -2.42 -11.71 10.13
C THR A 82 -2.48 -10.58 9.11
N PHE A 83 -1.91 -10.85 7.94
CA PHE A 83 -1.71 -9.84 6.90
C PHE A 83 -2.18 -10.40 5.55
N LYS A 84 -3.07 -9.66 4.88
CA LYS A 84 -3.42 -9.90 3.47
C LYS A 84 -3.04 -8.65 2.68
N MET A 85 -2.20 -8.80 1.66
CA MET A 85 -1.90 -7.71 0.73
C MET A 85 -2.74 -7.85 -0.54
N ILE A 86 -3.38 -6.76 -0.94
CA ILE A 86 -4.12 -6.63 -2.20
C ILE A 86 -3.31 -5.66 -3.07
N GLY A 87 -2.61 -6.17 -4.07
CA GLY A 87 -1.84 -5.36 -5.02
C GLY A 87 -2.64 -5.07 -6.29
N ILE A 88 -2.64 -3.82 -6.73
CA ILE A 88 -3.41 -3.35 -7.90
C ILE A 88 -2.45 -2.65 -8.85
N GLY A 89 -2.23 -3.28 -10.01
CA GLY A 89 -1.37 -2.74 -11.04
C GLY A 89 -0.58 -3.77 -11.84
N PRO A 90 0.51 -3.32 -12.49
CA PRO A 90 0.97 -1.93 -12.51
C PRO A 90 -0.06 -1.02 -13.21
N ILE A 91 -0.48 0.06 -12.53
CA ILE A 91 -1.43 1.06 -13.06
C ILE A 91 -0.77 1.87 -14.18
N PHE A 92 0.52 2.18 -13.98
CA PHE A 92 1.37 2.78 -15.00
C PHE A 92 2.69 2.02 -15.06
N PRO A 93 3.31 1.89 -16.25
CA PRO A 93 4.62 1.29 -16.37
C PRO A 93 5.69 2.16 -15.69
N GLU A 94 6.84 1.55 -15.39
CA GLU A 94 8.02 2.29 -14.96
C GLU A 94 8.44 3.32 -16.02
N GLN A 95 8.95 4.48 -15.58
CA GLN A 95 9.36 5.55 -16.47
C GLN A 95 10.87 5.55 -16.67
N THR A 96 11.31 5.99 -17.85
CA THR A 96 12.73 6.06 -18.23
C THR A 96 13.47 7.21 -17.56
N ASP A 97 12.76 8.24 -17.12
CA ASP A 97 13.35 9.44 -16.54
C ASP A 97 12.55 9.97 -15.34
N PHE A 98 13.23 10.75 -14.50
CA PHE A 98 12.66 11.25 -13.26
C PHE A 98 11.58 12.32 -13.46
N ALA A 99 11.62 13.07 -14.57
CA ALA A 99 10.63 14.11 -14.84
C ALA A 99 9.26 13.47 -15.14
N ARG A 100 9.23 12.47 -16.01
CA ARG A 100 8.03 11.65 -16.27
C ARG A 100 7.61 10.88 -15.03
N HIS A 101 8.56 10.29 -14.30
CA HIS A 101 8.28 9.59 -13.05
C HIS A 101 7.49 10.46 -12.07
N LYS A 102 7.87 11.73 -11.87
CA LYS A 102 7.14 12.65 -10.99
C LYS A 102 5.68 12.82 -11.40
N ILE A 103 5.39 12.93 -12.69
CA ILE A 103 4.02 13.09 -13.20
C ILE A 103 3.16 11.88 -12.82
N TYR A 104 3.63 10.65 -13.08
CA TYR A 104 2.87 9.45 -12.73
C TYR A 104 2.85 9.18 -11.23
N ARG A 105 3.93 9.52 -10.51
CA ARG A 105 3.99 9.46 -9.05
C ARG A 105 2.92 10.33 -8.41
N ASP A 106 2.74 11.55 -8.89
CA ASP A 106 1.73 12.48 -8.35
C ASP A 106 0.30 12.00 -8.69
N LYS A 107 0.08 11.44 -9.89
CA LYS A 107 -1.20 10.79 -10.24
C LYS A 107 -1.54 9.63 -9.28
N VAL A 108 -0.58 8.75 -9.01
CA VAL A 108 -0.80 7.56 -8.15
C VAL A 108 -0.93 7.97 -6.70
N ALA A 109 -0.21 9.00 -6.23
CA ALA A 109 -0.41 9.57 -4.90
C ALA A 109 -1.84 10.10 -4.71
N ALA A 110 -2.42 10.65 -5.76
CA ALA A 110 -3.79 11.14 -5.72
C ALA A 110 -4.84 10.01 -5.76
N LEU A 111 -4.55 8.89 -6.44
CA LEU A 111 -5.36 7.67 -6.36
C LEU A 111 -5.25 7.00 -4.98
N GLU A 112 -4.04 6.94 -4.40
CA GLU A 112 -3.77 6.45 -3.04
C GLU A 112 -4.59 7.23 -2.00
N HIS A 113 -4.60 8.57 -2.10
CA HIS A 113 -5.40 9.40 -1.23
C HIS A 113 -6.90 9.12 -1.36
N GLN A 114 -7.43 9.05 -2.59
CA GLN A 114 -8.85 8.75 -2.81
C GLN A 114 -9.25 7.37 -2.29
N LEU A 115 -8.42 6.35 -2.53
CA LEU A 115 -8.67 5.01 -2.01
C LEU A 115 -8.69 5.00 -0.47
N ALA A 116 -7.75 5.69 0.18
CA ALA A 116 -7.74 5.82 1.63
C ALA A 116 -8.97 6.58 2.17
N GLN A 117 -9.43 7.62 1.48
CA GLN A 117 -10.65 8.35 1.84
C GLN A 117 -11.90 7.50 1.67
N HIS A 118 -12.01 6.75 0.57
CA HIS A 118 -13.12 5.82 0.32
C HIS A 118 -13.24 4.79 1.45
N LEU A 119 -12.13 4.12 1.79
CA LEU A 119 -12.11 3.11 2.85
C LEU A 119 -12.48 3.71 4.22
N ARG A 120 -12.00 4.93 4.54
CA ARG A 120 -12.41 5.66 5.74
C ARG A 120 -13.90 6.04 5.72
N GLY A 121 -14.42 6.47 4.57
CA GLY A 121 -15.83 6.80 4.37
C GLY A 121 -16.74 5.59 4.57
N ARG A 122 -16.23 4.37 4.34
CA ARG A 122 -16.89 3.10 4.68
C ARG A 122 -16.84 2.74 6.17
N GLY A 123 -16.24 3.59 7.02
CA GLY A 123 -16.05 3.34 8.45
C GLY A 123 -14.90 2.40 8.78
N LEU A 124 -14.04 2.06 7.81
CA LEU A 124 -12.88 1.21 8.05
C LEU A 124 -11.73 2.02 8.62
N GLU A 125 -11.02 1.45 9.58
CA GLU A 125 -9.82 2.06 10.14
C GLU A 125 -8.66 1.97 9.14
N VAL A 126 -8.18 3.11 8.65
CA VAL A 126 -7.02 3.18 7.75
C VAL A 126 -5.85 3.90 8.45
N LEU A 127 -4.79 3.15 8.72
CA LEU A 127 -3.54 3.62 9.29
C LEU A 127 -2.73 4.47 8.31
N GLY A 128 -1.97 5.44 8.84
CA GLY A 128 -1.06 6.27 8.05
C GLY A 128 -1.66 7.58 7.55
N VAL A 129 -0.78 8.53 7.23
CA VAL A 129 -1.16 9.87 6.74
C VAL A 129 -1.12 9.89 5.22
N HIS A 130 -2.22 10.32 4.60
CA HIS A 130 -2.37 10.38 3.15
C HIS A 130 -2.66 11.82 2.77
N SER A 131 -1.61 12.58 2.47
CA SER A 131 -1.73 14.01 2.20
C SER A 131 -2.66 14.28 1.01
N THR A 132 -3.41 15.38 1.09
CA THR A 132 -4.26 15.83 -0.01
C THR A 132 -3.41 16.05 -1.26
N PRO A 133 -3.75 15.44 -2.39
CA PRO A 133 -2.99 15.59 -3.62
C PRO A 133 -3.11 17.02 -4.15
N LYS A 134 -2.06 17.49 -4.84
CA LYS A 134 -2.02 18.82 -5.47
C LYS A 134 -2.90 18.93 -6.72
N SER A 135 -3.42 17.81 -7.23
CA SER A 135 -4.29 17.76 -8.39
C SER A 135 -5.25 16.58 -8.31
N SER A 136 -6.44 16.73 -8.89
CA SER A 136 -7.37 15.62 -9.09
C SER A 136 -6.83 14.72 -10.21
N PRO A 137 -6.57 13.44 -9.95
CA PRO A 137 -6.04 12.55 -10.96
C PRO A 137 -7.15 12.20 -11.96
N LYS A 138 -6.80 12.19 -13.24
CA LYS A 138 -7.56 11.50 -14.27
C LYS A 138 -7.07 10.05 -14.31
N GLY A 139 -7.89 9.13 -13.82
CA GLY A 139 -7.66 7.68 -13.81
C GLY A 139 -8.94 7.01 -13.32
N ASP A 140 -9.15 5.76 -13.73
CA ASP A 140 -10.37 5.02 -13.37
C ASP A 140 -10.32 4.53 -11.92
N ILE A 141 -10.53 5.46 -10.99
CA ILE A 141 -10.60 5.15 -9.57
C ILE A 141 -11.76 4.19 -9.29
N ALA A 142 -12.85 4.22 -10.07
CA ALA A 142 -14.03 3.40 -9.83
C ALA A 142 -13.70 1.89 -9.91
N ASP A 143 -12.92 1.48 -10.91
CA ASP A 143 -12.47 0.08 -11.02
C ASP A 143 -11.55 -0.34 -9.87
N ILE A 144 -10.64 0.54 -9.45
CA ILE A 144 -9.76 0.30 -8.29
C ILE A 144 -10.60 0.09 -7.04
N LEU A 145 -11.57 0.98 -6.77
CA LEU A 145 -12.45 0.86 -5.61
C LEU A 145 -13.27 -0.43 -5.66
N ARG A 146 -13.84 -0.78 -6.82
CA ARG A 146 -14.60 -2.01 -7.01
C ARG A 146 -13.77 -3.25 -6.72
N ILE A 147 -12.53 -3.32 -7.22
CA ILE A 147 -11.62 -4.44 -6.95
C ILE A 147 -11.30 -4.54 -5.46
N VAL A 148 -10.97 -3.41 -4.81
CA VAL A 148 -10.65 -3.39 -3.39
C VAL A 148 -11.86 -3.80 -2.54
N ASP A 149 -13.03 -3.26 -2.82
CA ASP A 149 -14.25 -3.53 -2.06
C ASP A 149 -14.64 -5.00 -2.15
N ALA A 150 -14.46 -5.64 -3.31
CA ALA A 150 -14.67 -7.07 -3.48
C ALA A 150 -13.69 -7.93 -2.66
N GLN A 151 -12.50 -7.40 -2.35
CA GLN A 151 -11.46 -8.11 -1.59
C GLN A 151 -11.47 -7.81 -0.09
N ILE A 152 -12.10 -6.69 0.31
CA ILE A 152 -12.25 -6.18 1.68
C ILE A 152 -13.75 -6.18 2.04
N GLN A 153 -14.30 -7.38 2.05
CA GLN A 153 -15.55 -7.68 2.76
C GLN A 153 -15.24 -7.95 4.24
#